data_AF-A0A6A6ENR2-F1
#
_entry.id   AF-A0A6A6ENR2-F1
#
_cell.length_a   1.000
_cell.length_b   1.000
_cell.length_c   1.000
_cell.angle_alpha   90.00
_cell.angle_beta   90.00
_cell.angle_gamma   90.00
#
_symmetry.space_group_name_H-M   'P 1'
#
loop_
_entity.id
_entity.type
_entity.pdbx_description
1 polymer ?
#
loop_
_entity_poly.entity_id
_entity_poly.type
_entity_poly.pdbx_seq_one_letter_code
_entity_poly.pdbx_strand_id
1 'polypeptide(L)'
;MKQHRLQPGDYTVGWICALPIELAAAQVMLDEEDAPSQNSFDSTPYTLGSIGDHNVVLACLPAGQIGTHSAATAATRMTSKFTSIRIGLMVGIGGGVPSADTDIRLGDVVISQPHQQHGGVVQYDFGKTGAGGHKTRTGWLNAPLDVLLNAVSNLRALHLRDRNNLATYLSAFNQLKNFSRNTAGPDLLFEATYNYIKGATCEQCNKGKVVKRTPRKGQEMVIYYGTIASGNQVIKDGVSRDRLSTELGGVICFKMKAAGLMNAFPCLVIRGICDYVDLYKNKN
;
A
#
# COMPACT_ATOMS: atom_id res chain seq x y z
N MET A 1 26.17 -17.11 -23.37
CA MET A 1 26.53 -15.76 -22.88
C MET A 1 26.65 -15.83 -21.36
N LYS A 2 27.73 -15.33 -20.76
CA LYS A 2 27.88 -15.34 -19.29
C LYS A 2 26.86 -14.34 -18.72
N GLN A 3 25.86 -14.80 -17.96
CA GLN A 3 25.04 -13.90 -17.14
C GLN A 3 25.99 -13.12 -16.23
N HIS A 4 26.04 -11.81 -16.39
CA HIS A 4 26.84 -10.95 -15.53
C HIS A 4 26.14 -10.90 -14.18
N ARG A 5 26.77 -11.45 -13.14
CA ARG A 5 26.17 -11.49 -11.81
C ARG A 5 26.23 -10.09 -11.20
N LEU A 6 25.08 -9.43 -11.08
CA LEU A 6 24.95 -8.12 -10.46
C LEU A 6 25.43 -8.15 -9.00
N GLN A 7 26.13 -7.10 -8.60
CA GLN A 7 26.61 -6.86 -7.25
C GLN A 7 25.60 -6.03 -6.45
N PRO A 8 25.66 -6.02 -5.11
CA PRO A 8 24.76 -5.20 -4.30
C PRO A 8 24.76 -3.70 -4.67
N GLY A 9 25.87 -3.19 -5.19
CA GLY A 9 26.00 -1.81 -5.67
C GLY A 9 25.26 -1.50 -6.99
N ASP A 10 24.73 -2.50 -7.68
CA ASP A 10 24.03 -2.31 -8.96
C ASP A 10 22.53 -2.07 -8.78
N TYR A 11 22.00 -2.32 -7.58
CA TYR A 11 20.57 -2.18 -7.28
C TYR A 11 20.25 -0.78 -6.77
N THR A 12 19.25 -0.14 -7.38
CA THR A 12 18.97 1.28 -7.14
C THR A 12 17.56 1.59 -6.68
N VAL A 13 16.67 0.59 -6.70
CA VAL A 13 15.29 0.69 -6.22
C VAL A 13 15.07 -0.33 -5.13
N GLY A 14 14.60 0.10 -3.96
CA GLY A 14 14.17 -0.80 -2.89
C GLY A 14 12.65 -0.90 -2.84
N TRP A 15 12.10 -2.12 -2.79
CA TRP A 15 10.65 -2.37 -2.67
C TRP A 15 10.38 -3.19 -1.41
N ILE A 16 9.66 -2.58 -0.46
CA ILE A 16 9.31 -3.22 0.82
C ILE A 16 7.84 -3.65 0.82
N CYS A 17 7.64 -4.96 0.97
CA CYS A 17 6.36 -5.61 1.20
C CYS A 17 6.16 -5.89 2.70
N ALA A 18 4.94 -5.78 3.19
CA ALA A 18 4.58 -6.10 4.58
C ALA A 18 4.09 -7.54 4.76
N LEU A 19 3.56 -8.18 3.73
CA LEU A 19 2.96 -9.51 3.79
C LEU A 19 3.53 -10.43 2.71
N PRO A 20 3.57 -11.76 2.94
CA PRO A 20 4.03 -12.71 1.93
C PRO A 20 3.25 -12.65 0.62
N ILE A 21 1.93 -12.41 0.67
CA ILE A 21 1.11 -12.26 -0.54
C ILE A 21 1.48 -11.01 -1.35
N GLU A 22 1.93 -9.94 -0.68
CA GLU A 22 2.42 -8.73 -1.34
C GLU A 22 3.79 -9.00 -1.97
N LEU A 23 4.68 -9.76 -1.30
CA LEU A 23 5.96 -10.18 -1.87
C LEU A 23 5.76 -11.08 -3.09
N ALA A 24 4.87 -12.07 -3.02
CA ALA A 24 4.57 -12.95 -4.15
C ALA A 24 4.06 -12.15 -5.35
N ALA A 25 3.23 -11.13 -5.12
CA ALA A 25 2.81 -10.24 -6.20
C ALA A 25 3.96 -9.41 -6.77
N ALA A 26 4.86 -8.92 -5.92
CA ALA A 26 6.03 -8.17 -6.35
C ALA A 26 7.00 -9.02 -7.19
N GLN A 27 7.20 -10.29 -6.82
CA GLN A 27 8.04 -11.25 -7.55
C GLN A 27 7.49 -11.52 -8.96
N VAL A 28 6.19 -11.74 -9.09
CA VAL A 28 5.51 -11.94 -10.39
C VAL A 28 5.66 -10.72 -11.32
N MET A 29 5.84 -9.52 -10.75
CA MET A 29 6.00 -8.28 -11.50
C MET A 29 7.44 -8.01 -11.95
N LEU A 30 8.43 -8.82 -11.55
CA LEU A 30 9.79 -8.70 -12.07
C LEU A 30 9.84 -9.19 -13.53
N ASP A 31 10.54 -8.45 -14.38
CA ASP A 31 10.80 -8.87 -15.75
C ASP A 31 11.81 -10.04 -15.77
N GLU A 32 12.84 -9.94 -14.91
CA GLU A 32 13.82 -11.00 -14.68
C GLU A 32 14.13 -11.12 -13.17
N GLU A 33 14.21 -12.35 -12.67
CA GLU A 33 14.71 -12.65 -11.32
C GLU A 33 16.20 -13.03 -11.36
N ASP A 34 17.01 -12.39 -10.52
CA ASP A 34 18.43 -12.70 -10.39
C ASP A 34 18.66 -13.96 -9.56
N ALA A 35 19.70 -14.71 -9.93
CA ALA A 35 20.06 -15.92 -9.20
C ALA A 35 20.41 -15.60 -7.73
N PRO A 36 19.88 -16.37 -6.75
CA PRO A 36 20.11 -16.09 -5.34
C PRO A 36 21.61 -16.03 -5.02
N SER A 37 21.98 -15.05 -4.21
CA SER A 37 23.32 -14.99 -3.62
C SER A 37 23.52 -16.25 -2.76
N GLN A 38 24.52 -17.07 -3.09
CA GLN A 38 24.90 -18.23 -2.25
C GLN A 38 25.57 -17.81 -0.94
N ASN A 39 25.93 -16.53 -0.81
CA ASN A 39 26.64 -15.99 0.34
C ASN A 39 25.80 -14.88 0.98
N SER A 40 25.02 -15.20 2.01
CA SER A 40 24.83 -14.23 3.07
C SER A 40 24.47 -14.92 4.38
N PHE A 41 25.33 -14.70 5.38
CA PHE A 41 25.01 -14.83 6.81
C PHE A 41 23.90 -13.85 7.27
N ASP A 42 23.32 -13.05 6.36
CA ASP A 42 22.20 -12.17 6.66
C ASP A 42 20.90 -12.96 6.84
N SER A 43 20.25 -12.71 7.97
CA SER A 43 18.94 -13.30 8.31
C SER A 43 17.77 -12.83 7.43
N THR A 44 17.96 -11.82 6.57
CA THR A 44 16.86 -11.25 5.76
C THR A 44 17.01 -11.71 4.31
N PRO A 45 16.15 -12.63 3.81
CA PRO A 45 16.17 -13.01 2.42
C PRO A 45 15.66 -11.85 1.56
N TYR A 46 16.44 -11.48 0.55
CA TYR A 46 16.06 -10.51 -0.49
C TYR A 46 15.80 -11.26 -1.79
N THR A 47 14.78 -10.84 -2.55
CA THR A 47 14.66 -11.20 -3.97
C THR A 47 15.21 -10.06 -4.79
N LEU A 48 16.03 -10.39 -5.78
CA LEU A 48 16.73 -9.46 -6.64
C LEU A 48 16.25 -9.67 -8.07
N GLY A 49 16.12 -8.59 -8.83
CA GLY A 49 15.69 -8.67 -10.22
C GLY A 49 15.60 -7.30 -10.87
N SER A 50 14.91 -7.25 -12.01
CA SER A 50 14.72 -6.02 -12.79
C SER A 50 13.26 -5.75 -13.14
N ILE A 51 12.93 -4.47 -13.33
CA ILE A 51 11.69 -3.98 -13.97
C ILE A 51 12.08 -2.86 -14.91
N GLY A 52 11.91 -3.06 -16.21
CA GLY A 52 12.48 -2.23 -17.25
C GLY A 52 13.99 -2.05 -17.04
N ASP A 53 14.45 -0.81 -17.04
CA ASP A 53 15.87 -0.47 -16.86
C ASP A 53 16.28 -0.35 -15.37
N HIS A 54 15.44 -0.78 -14.43
CA HIS A 54 15.68 -0.63 -12.99
C HIS A 54 16.01 -1.96 -12.32
N ASN A 55 17.17 -2.01 -11.67
CA ASN A 55 17.52 -3.11 -10.76
C ASN A 55 16.84 -2.88 -9.39
N VAL A 56 16.03 -3.85 -8.98
CA VAL A 56 15.12 -3.79 -7.83
C VAL A 56 15.52 -4.80 -6.75
N VAL A 57 15.49 -4.36 -5.49
CA VAL A 57 15.61 -5.21 -4.31
C VAL A 57 14.23 -5.34 -3.66
N LEU A 58 13.67 -6.54 -3.64
CA LEU A 58 12.47 -6.86 -2.89
C LEU A 58 12.84 -7.35 -1.48
N ALA A 59 12.13 -6.83 -0.47
CA ALA A 59 12.15 -7.39 0.89
C ALA A 59 10.72 -7.55 1.42
N CYS A 60 10.52 -8.59 2.22
CA CYS A 60 9.31 -8.75 3.02
C CYS A 60 9.65 -8.61 4.50
N LEU A 61 8.73 -8.03 5.28
CA LEU A 61 8.85 -8.02 6.73
C LEU A 61 8.83 -9.46 7.29
N PRO A 62 9.52 -9.72 8.40
CA PRO A 62 9.50 -11.04 9.05
C PRO A 62 8.06 -11.49 9.37
N ALA A 63 7.80 -12.79 9.22
CA ALA A 63 6.48 -13.36 9.48
C ALA A 63 5.99 -13.02 10.91
N GLY A 64 4.74 -12.57 11.01
CA GLY A 64 4.13 -12.14 12.27
C GLY A 64 4.59 -10.77 12.80
N GLN A 65 5.60 -10.15 12.19
CA GLN A 65 6.07 -8.81 12.56
C GLN A 65 5.48 -7.77 11.61
N ILE A 66 4.61 -6.94 12.16
CA ILE A 66 3.87 -5.90 11.43
C ILE A 66 4.09 -4.57 12.16
N GLY A 67 4.10 -3.47 11.41
CA GLY A 67 4.09 -2.13 11.98
C GLY A 67 5.25 -1.28 11.50
N THR A 68 5.33 -0.06 12.02
CA THR A 68 6.32 0.94 11.64
C THR A 68 7.76 0.53 11.98
N HIS A 69 7.96 -0.11 13.14
CA HIS A 69 9.30 -0.53 13.60
C HIS A 69 9.91 -1.59 12.68
N SER A 70 9.17 -2.67 12.41
CA SER A 70 9.63 -3.74 11.52
C SER A 70 9.96 -3.21 10.12
N ALA A 71 9.12 -2.31 9.60
CA ALA A 71 9.36 -1.64 8.32
C ALA A 71 10.66 -0.82 8.32
N ALA A 72 10.89 -0.01 9.37
CA ALA A 72 12.12 0.77 9.51
C ALA A 72 13.36 -0.14 9.58
N THR A 73 13.31 -1.23 10.36
CA THR A 73 14.42 -2.19 10.44
C THR A 73 14.72 -2.84 9.09
N ALA A 74 13.69 -3.26 8.34
CA ALA A 74 13.86 -3.83 7.00
C ALA A 74 14.49 -2.82 6.04
N ALA A 75 14.03 -1.57 6.05
CA ALA A 75 14.58 -0.50 5.23
C ALA A 75 16.05 -0.20 5.55
N THR A 76 16.40 -0.04 6.83
CA THR A 76 17.78 0.21 7.27
C THR A 76 18.72 -0.93 6.88
N ARG A 77 18.29 -2.18 7.04
CA ARG A 77 19.09 -3.35 6.62
C ARG A 77 19.28 -3.39 5.11
N MET A 78 18.21 -3.09 4.36
CA MET A 78 18.26 -3.04 2.90
C MET A 78 19.24 -1.97 2.43
N THR A 79 19.11 -0.73 2.89
CA THR A 79 19.99 0.38 2.46
C THR A 79 21.42 0.24 2.96
N SER A 80 21.65 -0.45 4.09
CA SER A 80 23.00 -0.78 4.55
C SER A 80 23.71 -1.80 3.65
N LYS A 81 22.96 -2.71 3.02
CA LYS A 81 23.52 -3.76 2.15
C LYS A 81 23.60 -3.31 0.69
N PHE A 82 22.57 -2.63 0.22
CA PHE A 82 22.43 -2.12 -1.15
C PHE A 82 22.60 -0.61 -1.12
N THR A 83 23.86 -0.18 -1.07
CA THR A 83 24.23 1.22 -0.82
C THR A 83 23.87 2.18 -1.95
N SER A 84 23.58 1.65 -3.15
CA SER A 84 23.19 2.42 -4.33
C SER A 84 21.68 2.66 -4.45
N ILE A 85 20.87 2.23 -3.47
CA ILE A 85 19.42 2.52 -3.46
C ILE A 85 19.19 4.03 -3.40
N ARG A 86 18.51 4.56 -4.41
CA ARG A 86 18.19 5.98 -4.57
C ARG A 86 16.74 6.29 -4.23
N ILE A 87 15.84 5.33 -4.49
CA ILE A 87 14.40 5.47 -4.26
C ILE A 87 13.84 4.20 -3.62
N GLY A 88 12.80 4.40 -2.80
CA GLY A 88 12.03 3.34 -2.19
C GLY A 88 10.61 3.25 -2.74
N LEU A 89 10.05 2.06 -2.70
CA LEU A 89 8.63 1.79 -2.90
C LEU A 89 8.11 1.00 -1.70
N MET A 90 6.95 1.41 -1.19
CA MET A 90 6.21 0.62 -0.23
C MET A 90 4.85 0.24 -0.80
N VAL A 91 4.83 -0.86 -1.55
CA VAL A 91 3.64 -1.41 -2.21
C VAL A 91 3.00 -2.46 -1.32
N GLY A 92 1.67 -2.52 -1.33
CA GLY A 92 0.94 -3.57 -0.64
C GLY A 92 -0.55 -3.26 -0.57
N ILE A 93 -1.26 -3.87 0.37
CA ILE A 93 -2.68 -3.60 0.58
C ILE A 93 -2.90 -2.51 1.63
N GLY A 94 -4.06 -1.87 1.57
CA GLY A 94 -4.56 -0.90 2.53
C GLY A 94 -6.09 -0.89 2.54
N GLY A 95 -6.67 -0.27 3.56
CA GLY A 95 -8.11 -0.06 3.61
C GLY A 95 -8.47 1.30 2.99
N GLY A 96 -9.55 1.32 2.20
CA GLY A 96 -10.04 2.50 1.52
C GLY A 96 -10.97 3.33 2.39
N VAL A 97 -11.01 4.64 2.15
CA VAL A 97 -11.94 5.55 2.80
C VAL A 97 -12.86 6.16 1.73
N PRO A 98 -14.05 5.58 1.53
CA PRO A 98 -15.04 6.16 0.63
C PRO A 98 -15.59 7.46 1.22
N SER A 99 -15.83 8.45 0.37
CA SER A 99 -16.49 9.71 0.73
C SER A 99 -17.39 10.18 -0.42
N ALA A 100 -18.13 11.27 -0.21
CA ALA A 100 -18.94 11.88 -1.27
C ALA A 100 -18.09 12.31 -2.48
N ASP A 101 -16.87 12.77 -2.23
CA ASP A 101 -15.95 13.25 -3.28
C ASP A 101 -15.03 12.15 -3.83
N THR A 102 -14.97 11.00 -3.14
CA THR A 102 -14.02 9.92 -3.45
C THR A 102 -14.72 8.56 -3.33
N ASP A 103 -15.24 8.06 -4.45
CA ASP A 103 -15.85 6.73 -4.55
C ASP A 103 -14.80 5.62 -4.66
N ILE A 104 -13.91 5.48 -3.67
CA ILE A 104 -12.93 4.39 -3.60
C ILE A 104 -13.65 3.04 -3.43
N ARG A 105 -13.17 2.03 -4.17
CA ARG A 105 -13.72 0.68 -4.22
C ARG A 105 -12.67 -0.40 -3.98
N LEU A 106 -13.12 -1.61 -3.63
CA LEU A 106 -12.23 -2.76 -3.52
C LEU A 106 -11.55 -3.06 -4.86
N GLY A 107 -10.23 -3.24 -4.84
CA GLY A 107 -9.41 -3.42 -6.04
C GLY A 107 -8.84 -2.13 -6.62
N ASP A 108 -9.29 -0.96 -6.18
CA ASP A 108 -8.66 0.31 -6.57
C ASP A 108 -7.26 0.46 -5.98
N VAL A 109 -6.52 1.42 -6.53
CA VAL A 109 -5.16 1.73 -6.10
C VAL A 109 -5.11 3.15 -5.56
N VAL A 110 -4.43 3.34 -4.42
CA VAL A 110 -4.10 4.66 -3.87
C VAL A 110 -2.59 4.87 -3.92
N ILE A 111 -2.16 5.96 -4.52
CA ILE A 111 -0.77 6.41 -4.54
C ILE A 111 -0.64 7.63 -3.62
N SER A 112 0.30 7.58 -2.68
CA SER A 112 0.56 8.69 -1.76
C SER A 112 1.06 9.92 -2.51
N GLN A 113 0.43 11.07 -2.29
CA GLN A 113 0.86 12.35 -2.85
C GLN A 113 0.67 13.47 -1.81
N PRO A 114 1.58 14.46 -1.73
CA PRO A 114 1.35 15.66 -0.94
C PRO A 114 -0.03 16.26 -1.19
N HIS A 115 -0.77 16.50 -0.09
CA HIS A 115 -2.10 17.10 -0.11
C HIS A 115 -2.37 17.83 1.21
N GLN A 116 -2.94 19.03 1.12
CA GLN A 116 -3.17 19.91 2.27
C GLN A 116 -1.90 20.09 3.11
N GLN A 117 -1.94 19.68 4.38
CA GLN A 117 -0.87 19.84 5.37
C GLN A 117 0.05 18.61 5.47
N HIS A 118 -0.02 17.67 4.53
CA HIS A 118 0.66 16.38 4.60
C HIS A 118 1.52 16.11 3.38
N GLY A 119 2.71 15.54 3.57
CA GLY A 119 3.61 15.11 2.48
C GLY A 119 3.12 13.88 1.70
N GLY A 120 1.87 13.45 1.90
CA GLY A 120 1.26 12.28 1.27
C GLY A 120 1.13 11.07 2.18
N VAL A 121 1.81 11.06 3.32
CA VAL A 121 1.55 10.13 4.43
C VAL A 121 1.45 10.92 5.72
N VAL A 122 0.52 10.53 6.59
CA VAL A 122 0.36 11.09 7.93
C VAL A 122 0.37 9.98 8.97
N GLN A 123 1.15 10.15 10.05
CA GLN A 123 1.08 9.23 11.18
C GLN A 123 -0.06 9.63 12.11
N TYR A 124 -1.14 8.85 12.16
CA TYR A 124 -2.36 9.27 12.85
C TYR A 124 -2.36 8.94 14.36
N ASP A 125 -1.49 8.04 14.81
CA ASP A 125 -1.44 7.56 16.19
C ASP A 125 -0.26 8.10 17.00
N PHE A 126 0.50 9.04 16.43
CA PHE A 126 1.63 9.68 17.10
C PHE A 126 1.24 11.05 17.66
N GLY A 127 1.46 11.24 18.96
CA GLY A 127 1.03 12.45 19.63
C GLY A 127 1.12 12.37 21.14
N LYS A 128 0.49 13.35 21.78
CA LYS A 128 0.37 13.45 23.24
C LYS A 128 -1.07 13.20 23.66
N THR A 129 -1.24 12.58 24.82
CA THR A 129 -2.55 12.49 25.48
C THR A 129 -2.56 13.49 26.63
N GLY A 130 -3.44 14.49 26.55
CA GLY A 130 -3.67 15.49 27.59
C GLY A 130 -4.74 15.07 28.60
N ALA A 131 -5.07 15.99 29.51
CA ALA A 131 -6.13 15.80 30.50
C ALA A 131 -7.46 15.45 29.82
N GLY A 132 -8.24 14.56 30.45
CA GLY A 132 -9.51 14.08 29.88
C GLY A 132 -9.37 13.19 28.64
N GLY A 133 -8.16 12.72 28.31
CA GLY A 133 -7.92 11.83 27.16
C GLY A 133 -7.84 12.55 25.82
N HIS A 134 -7.77 13.88 25.80
CA HIS A 134 -7.61 14.65 24.57
C HIS A 134 -6.30 14.29 23.87
N LYS A 135 -6.38 13.81 22.63
CA LYS A 135 -5.21 13.42 21.85
C LYS A 135 -4.80 14.57 20.93
N THR A 136 -3.56 15.01 21.04
CA THR A 136 -2.96 16.01 20.15
C THR A 136 -1.89 15.34 19.30
N ARG A 137 -2.11 15.26 17.98
CA ARG A 137 -1.13 14.72 17.03
C ARG A 137 0.09 15.63 16.95
N THR A 138 1.28 15.05 16.90
CA THR A 138 2.54 15.78 16.73
C THR A 138 3.39 15.16 15.62
N GLY A 139 4.48 15.85 15.25
CA GLY A 139 5.43 15.37 14.25
C GLY A 139 4.97 15.55 12.80
N TRP A 140 5.91 15.31 11.89
CA TRP A 140 5.70 15.38 10.45
C TRP A 140 6.43 14.23 9.75
N LEU A 141 5.94 13.89 8.57
CA LEU A 141 6.55 12.92 7.68
C LEU A 141 6.94 13.62 6.38
N ASN A 142 8.11 13.30 5.84
CA ASN A 142 8.60 13.83 4.58
C ASN A 142 7.69 13.43 3.41
N ALA A 143 7.71 14.25 2.36
CA ALA A 143 7.14 13.88 1.08
C ALA A 143 8.03 12.89 0.33
N PRO A 144 7.48 12.07 -0.59
CA PRO A 144 8.27 11.37 -1.59
C PRO A 144 9.18 12.34 -2.37
N LEU A 145 10.33 11.85 -2.85
CA LEU A 145 11.26 12.66 -3.65
C LEU A 145 10.61 13.15 -4.95
N ASP A 146 11.08 14.30 -5.46
CA ASP A 146 10.57 14.91 -6.69
C ASP A 146 10.62 13.95 -7.89
N VAL A 147 11.64 13.09 -7.98
CA VAL A 147 11.73 12.07 -9.04
C VAL A 147 10.53 11.11 -9.03
N LEU A 148 10.05 10.73 -7.84
CA LEU A 148 8.88 9.87 -7.67
C LEU A 148 7.58 10.65 -7.95
N LEU A 149 7.50 11.92 -7.51
CA LEU A 149 6.34 12.77 -7.76
C LEU A 149 6.19 13.14 -9.25
N ASN A 150 7.30 13.33 -9.95
CA ASN A 150 7.33 13.53 -11.40
C ASN A 150 6.91 12.26 -12.14
N ALA A 151 7.36 11.08 -11.69
CA ALA A 151 6.89 9.81 -12.23
C ALA A 151 5.37 9.64 -12.05
N VAL A 152 4.82 10.02 -10.89
CA VAL A 152 3.36 10.03 -10.64
C VAL A 152 2.63 10.98 -11.60
N SER A 153 3.18 12.17 -11.83
CA SER A 153 2.60 13.16 -12.77
C SER A 153 2.59 12.61 -14.20
N ASN A 154 3.68 11.98 -14.63
CA ASN A 154 3.76 11.34 -15.95
C ASN A 154 2.79 10.16 -16.08
N LEU A 155 2.68 9.32 -15.06
CA LEU A 155 1.71 8.21 -15.03
C LEU A 155 0.28 8.74 -15.18
N ARG A 156 -0.07 9.81 -14.46
CA ARG A 156 -1.40 10.44 -14.56
C ARG A 156 -1.64 11.02 -15.96
N ALA A 157 -0.65 11.68 -16.56
CA ALA A 157 -0.75 12.21 -17.91
C ALA A 157 -0.94 11.11 -18.97
N LEU A 158 -0.30 9.95 -18.79
CA LEU A 158 -0.51 8.78 -19.64
C LEU A 158 -1.93 8.22 -19.51
N HIS A 159 -2.45 8.11 -18.29
CA HIS A 159 -3.82 7.64 -18.03
C HIS A 159 -4.88 8.57 -18.61
N LEU A 160 -4.68 9.89 -18.55
CA LEU A 160 -5.58 10.87 -19.19
C LEU A 160 -5.63 10.74 -20.72
N ARG A 161 -4.68 10.03 -21.33
CA ARG A 161 -4.61 9.77 -22.77
C ARG A 161 -4.96 8.31 -23.12
N ASP A 162 -5.56 7.59 -22.17
CA ASP A 162 -5.86 6.15 -22.27
C ASP A 162 -4.64 5.28 -22.63
N ARG A 163 -3.43 5.75 -22.30
CA ARG A 163 -2.18 5.00 -22.48
C ARG A 163 -1.81 4.32 -21.18
N ASN A 164 -2.21 3.07 -21.02
CA ASN A 164 -1.80 2.25 -19.88
C ASN A 164 -1.63 0.78 -20.28
N ASN A 165 -0.73 0.10 -19.58
CA ASN A 165 -0.44 -1.34 -19.77
C ASN A 165 -1.03 -2.18 -18.63
N LEU A 166 -2.02 -1.66 -17.89
CA LEU A 166 -2.56 -2.32 -16.70
C LEU A 166 -3.10 -3.71 -17.02
N ALA A 167 -3.85 -3.86 -18.11
CA ALA A 167 -4.37 -5.16 -18.55
C ALA A 167 -3.25 -6.17 -18.81
N THR A 168 -2.15 -5.72 -19.43
CA THR A 168 -0.97 -6.56 -19.69
C THR A 168 -0.32 -7.00 -18.38
N TYR A 169 -0.06 -6.08 -17.45
CA TYR A 169 0.53 -6.41 -16.15
C TYR A 169 -0.36 -7.35 -15.33
N LEU A 170 -1.68 -7.10 -15.32
CA LEU A 170 -2.64 -7.95 -14.62
C LEU A 170 -2.74 -9.35 -15.25
N SER A 171 -2.48 -9.49 -16.56
CA SER A 171 -2.53 -10.79 -17.22
C SER A 171 -1.49 -11.79 -16.71
N ALA A 172 -0.37 -11.32 -16.14
CA ALA A 172 0.64 -12.17 -15.49
C ALA A 172 0.06 -12.95 -14.29
N PHE A 173 -1.02 -12.45 -13.68
CA PHE A 173 -1.68 -13.08 -12.54
C PHE A 173 -2.77 -14.07 -12.92
N ASN A 174 -3.16 -14.15 -14.20
CA ASN A 174 -4.32 -14.96 -14.64
C ASN A 174 -4.19 -16.45 -14.29
N GLN A 175 -2.97 -16.98 -14.24
CA GLN A 175 -2.71 -18.39 -13.93
C GLN A 175 -2.58 -18.65 -12.42
N LEU A 176 -2.47 -17.61 -11.60
CA LEU A 176 -2.27 -17.73 -10.17
C LEU A 176 -3.62 -17.68 -9.45
N LYS A 177 -4.10 -18.85 -9.00
CA LYS A 177 -5.41 -18.99 -8.36
C LYS A 177 -5.66 -17.99 -7.21
N ASN A 178 -4.63 -17.72 -6.41
CA ASN A 178 -4.72 -16.82 -5.26
C ASN A 178 -4.81 -15.32 -5.63
N PHE A 179 -4.54 -14.95 -6.88
CA PHE A 179 -4.63 -13.57 -7.37
C PHE A 179 -5.76 -13.38 -8.39
N SER A 180 -6.57 -14.41 -8.61
CA SER A 180 -7.66 -14.36 -9.58
C SER A 180 -8.76 -13.41 -9.12
N ARG A 181 -9.26 -12.55 -10.03
CA ARG A 181 -10.44 -11.74 -9.77
C ARG A 181 -11.69 -12.58 -9.51
N ASN A 182 -11.77 -13.79 -10.08
CA ASN A 182 -12.95 -14.66 -9.97
C ASN A 182 -13.14 -15.21 -8.55
N THR A 183 -12.08 -15.23 -7.75
CA THR A 183 -12.15 -15.62 -6.32
C THR A 183 -12.41 -14.41 -5.42
N ALA A 184 -12.34 -13.18 -5.97
CA ALA A 184 -12.64 -11.98 -5.21
C ALA A 184 -14.16 -11.90 -4.96
N GLY A 185 -14.53 -11.68 -3.70
CA GLY A 185 -15.92 -11.44 -3.32
C GLY A 185 -16.48 -10.14 -3.92
N PRO A 186 -17.79 -9.90 -3.78
CA PRO A 186 -18.41 -8.67 -4.26
C PRO A 186 -17.85 -7.43 -3.54
N ASP A 187 -17.87 -6.31 -4.25
CA ASP A 187 -17.54 -5.01 -3.68
C ASP A 187 -18.71 -4.44 -2.86
N LEU A 188 -18.71 -4.74 -1.56
CA LEU A 188 -19.75 -4.35 -0.61
C LEU A 188 -19.24 -3.30 0.38
N LEU A 189 -19.81 -2.09 0.31
CA LEU A 189 -19.64 -1.04 1.30
C LEU A 189 -20.89 -0.97 2.17
N PHE A 190 -20.73 -1.07 3.49
CA PHE A 190 -21.83 -0.91 4.45
C PHE A 190 -21.92 0.53 4.95
N GLU A 191 -23.11 0.91 5.43
CA GLU A 191 -23.29 2.17 6.18
C GLU A 191 -22.26 2.25 7.32
N ALA A 192 -21.60 3.40 7.48
CA ALA A 192 -20.53 3.58 8.47
C ALA A 192 -20.98 3.31 9.92
N THR A 193 -22.27 3.51 10.21
CA THR A 193 -22.90 3.30 11.52
C THR A 193 -23.38 1.86 11.75
N TYR A 194 -23.30 0.98 10.74
CA TYR A 194 -23.74 -0.40 10.85
C TYR A 194 -22.68 -1.24 11.56
N ASN A 195 -22.90 -1.48 12.86
CA ASN A 195 -21.92 -2.11 13.75
C ASN A 195 -22.22 -3.58 14.11
N TYR A 196 -22.92 -4.31 13.25
CA TYR A 196 -23.32 -5.69 13.53
C TYR A 196 -22.56 -6.71 12.67
N ILE A 197 -21.71 -7.49 13.33
CA ILE A 197 -21.11 -8.70 12.75
C ILE A 197 -21.46 -9.89 13.61
N LYS A 198 -22.05 -10.91 12.98
CA LYS A 198 -22.18 -12.24 13.56
C LYS A 198 -21.24 -13.18 12.81
N GLY A 199 -20.20 -13.66 13.49
CA GLY A 199 -19.19 -14.57 12.92
C GLY A 199 -17.91 -13.89 12.43
N ALA A 200 -17.08 -14.62 11.68
CA ALA A 200 -15.78 -14.16 11.18
C ALA A 200 -15.84 -13.52 9.77
N THR A 201 -16.96 -13.69 9.07
CA THR A 201 -17.24 -13.20 7.71
C THR A 201 -18.58 -12.46 7.67
N CYS A 202 -18.81 -11.68 6.62
CA CYS A 202 -20.02 -10.88 6.44
C CYS A 202 -21.17 -11.65 5.75
N GLU A 203 -21.21 -12.98 5.87
CA GLU A 203 -22.23 -13.82 5.24
C GLU A 203 -23.64 -13.57 5.82
N GLN A 204 -23.71 -13.22 7.11
CA GLN A 204 -24.96 -12.95 7.84
C GLN A 204 -25.25 -11.45 7.98
N CYS A 205 -24.49 -10.59 7.29
CA CYS A 205 -24.73 -9.16 7.33
C CYS A 205 -26.06 -8.79 6.68
N ASN A 206 -26.73 -7.79 7.23
CA ASN A 206 -27.94 -7.25 6.64
C ASN A 206 -27.61 -6.54 5.30
N LYS A 207 -27.95 -7.17 4.18
CA LYS A 207 -27.75 -6.59 2.83
C LYS A 207 -28.51 -5.28 2.62
N GLY A 208 -29.56 -5.00 3.40
CA GLY A 208 -30.26 -3.72 3.40
C GLY A 208 -29.42 -2.55 3.93
N LYS A 209 -28.28 -2.83 4.57
CA LYS A 209 -27.30 -1.85 5.06
C LYS A 209 -26.14 -1.59 4.11
N VAL A 210 -26.18 -2.18 2.91
CA VAL A 210 -25.20 -1.91 1.86
C VAL A 210 -25.51 -0.56 1.21
N VAL A 211 -24.51 0.29 1.12
CA VAL A 211 -24.59 1.59 0.44
C VAL A 211 -24.79 1.36 -1.05
N LYS A 212 -25.89 1.90 -1.60
CA LYS A 212 -26.16 1.85 -3.04
C LYS A 212 -25.20 2.80 -3.76
N ARG A 213 -24.43 2.26 -4.70
CA ARG A 213 -23.47 3.02 -5.52
C ARG A 213 -23.75 2.79 -7.00
N THR A 214 -23.64 3.84 -7.80
CA THR A 214 -23.82 3.76 -9.26
C THR A 214 -22.75 2.84 -9.87
N PRO A 215 -23.08 1.92 -10.80
CA PRO A 215 -22.06 1.13 -11.50
C PRO A 215 -21.05 2.01 -12.23
N ARG A 216 -19.77 1.65 -12.19
CA ARG A 216 -18.73 2.34 -12.98
C ARG A 216 -18.87 1.98 -14.45
N LYS A 217 -18.72 2.96 -15.34
CA LYS A 217 -18.69 2.73 -16.79
C LYS A 217 -17.29 2.31 -17.22
N GLY A 218 -17.08 1.03 -17.51
CA GLY A 218 -15.90 0.53 -18.22
C GLY A 218 -14.55 0.54 -17.48
N GLN A 219 -14.47 1.05 -16.25
CA GLN A 219 -13.27 0.99 -15.42
C GLN A 219 -13.45 0.03 -14.26
N GLU A 220 -12.80 -1.14 -14.35
CA GLU A 220 -12.78 -2.12 -13.26
C GLU A 220 -11.91 -1.67 -12.08
N MET A 221 -10.90 -0.83 -12.33
CA MET A 221 -9.96 -0.30 -11.35
C MET A 221 -9.75 1.20 -11.59
N VAL A 222 -9.71 1.98 -10.52
CA VAL A 222 -9.37 3.41 -10.55
C VAL A 222 -8.14 3.66 -9.67
N ILE A 223 -7.28 4.58 -10.12
CA ILE A 223 -6.12 5.02 -9.35
C ILE A 223 -6.41 6.40 -8.74
N TYR A 224 -6.34 6.46 -7.42
CA TYR A 224 -6.50 7.67 -6.63
C TYR A 224 -5.15 8.18 -6.14
N TYR A 225 -5.06 9.49 -5.97
CA TYR A 225 -3.86 10.19 -5.51
C TYR A 225 -4.24 11.03 -4.31
N GLY A 226 -3.58 10.82 -3.17
CA GLY A 226 -3.94 11.55 -1.96
C GLY A 226 -3.15 11.13 -0.73
N THR A 227 -3.57 11.63 0.44
CA THR A 227 -2.88 11.31 1.70
C THR A 227 -3.30 9.96 2.24
N ILE A 228 -2.31 9.16 2.66
CA ILE A 228 -2.47 7.87 3.31
C ILE A 228 -2.19 7.99 4.81
N ALA A 229 -3.15 7.64 5.66
CA ALA A 229 -2.94 7.54 7.09
C ALA A 229 -2.20 6.25 7.46
N SER A 230 -1.23 6.37 8.36
CA SER A 230 -0.37 5.29 8.80
C SER A 230 -0.27 5.24 10.31
N GLY A 231 -0.28 4.04 10.90
CA GLY A 231 -0.10 3.87 12.35
C GLY A 231 0.05 2.41 12.74
N ASN A 232 0.26 2.12 14.01
CA ASN A 232 0.37 0.76 14.54
C ASN A 232 -0.97 0.21 15.04
N GLN A 233 -2.05 0.99 14.95
CA GLN A 233 -3.40 0.54 15.27
C GLN A 233 -4.13 0.07 13.99
N VAL A 234 -5.10 -0.82 14.12
CA VAL A 234 -6.04 -1.14 13.03
C VAL A 234 -7.35 -0.49 13.38
N ILE A 235 -7.85 0.38 12.50
CA ILE A 235 -9.20 0.91 12.64
C ILE A 235 -10.17 -0.13 12.04
N LYS A 236 -11.18 -0.47 12.81
CA LYS A 236 -12.24 -1.42 12.45
C LYS A 236 -13.59 -0.84 12.87
N ASP A 237 -13.85 0.40 12.47
CA ASP A 237 -15.06 1.13 12.85
C ASP A 237 -15.29 2.23 11.83
N GLY A 238 -16.41 2.14 11.09
CA GLY A 238 -16.72 3.05 9.99
C GLY A 238 -16.87 4.51 10.45
N VAL A 239 -17.47 4.72 11.62
CA VAL A 239 -17.61 6.06 12.23
C VAL A 239 -16.25 6.64 12.59
N SER A 240 -15.39 5.88 13.25
CA SER A 240 -14.03 6.31 13.59
C SER A 240 -13.18 6.56 12.34
N ARG A 241 -13.32 5.73 11.29
CA ARG A 241 -12.67 5.93 9.99
C ARG A 241 -13.04 7.29 9.40
N ASP A 242 -14.33 7.59 9.30
CA ASP A 242 -14.82 8.83 8.67
C ASP A 242 -14.42 10.06 9.49
N ARG A 243 -14.52 9.98 10.82
CA ARG A 243 -14.06 11.02 11.74
C ARG A 243 -12.57 11.28 11.59
N LEU A 244 -11.74 10.23 11.66
CA LEU A 244 -10.28 10.37 11.52
C LEU A 244 -9.88 10.87 10.13
N SER A 245 -10.57 10.43 9.08
CA SER A 245 -10.34 10.98 7.74
C SER A 245 -10.55 12.48 7.71
N THR A 246 -11.67 12.96 8.25
CA THR A 246 -12.00 14.39 8.33
C THR A 246 -10.97 15.16 9.16
N GLU A 247 -10.63 14.67 10.35
CA GLU A 247 -9.63 15.29 11.25
C GLU A 247 -8.23 15.38 10.62
N LEU A 248 -7.90 14.46 9.69
CA LEU A 248 -6.62 14.39 8.99
C LEU A 248 -6.67 15.05 7.59
N GLY A 249 -7.66 15.90 7.32
CA GLY A 249 -7.76 16.64 6.07
C GLY A 249 -8.18 15.78 4.87
N GLY A 250 -9.01 14.76 5.10
CA GLY A 250 -9.60 13.91 4.07
C GLY A 250 -8.68 12.79 3.59
N VAL A 251 -8.06 12.03 4.51
CA VAL A 251 -7.26 10.87 4.09
C VAL A 251 -8.12 9.81 3.41
N ILE A 252 -7.57 9.20 2.36
CA ILE A 252 -8.33 8.29 1.48
C ILE A 252 -7.96 6.81 1.67
N CYS A 253 -6.93 6.53 2.47
CA CYS A 253 -6.48 5.17 2.75
C CYS A 253 -5.82 5.06 4.14
N PHE A 254 -6.02 3.92 4.80
CA PHE A 254 -5.32 3.53 6.03
C PHE A 254 -4.43 2.30 5.82
N LYS A 255 -3.21 2.34 6.38
CA LYS A 255 -2.29 1.19 6.46
C LYS A 255 -1.38 1.29 7.68
N MET A 256 -0.48 0.31 7.90
CA MET A 256 0.23 0.19 9.19
C MET A 256 1.76 0.43 9.23
N LYS A 257 2.42 0.82 8.14
CA LYS A 257 3.89 0.64 8.06
C LYS A 257 4.67 1.88 7.66
N ALA A 258 4.38 2.49 6.51
CA ALA A 258 5.26 3.53 5.97
C ALA A 258 5.49 4.79 6.85
N ALA A 259 4.73 5.06 7.93
CA ALA A 259 5.14 6.11 8.88
C ALA A 259 6.56 5.89 9.44
N GLY A 260 6.97 4.63 9.61
CA GLY A 260 8.35 4.29 9.99
C GLY A 260 9.37 4.42 8.86
N LEU A 261 8.93 4.65 7.61
CA LEU A 261 9.78 4.70 6.43
C LEU A 261 10.03 6.14 5.97
N MET A 262 9.00 6.98 5.89
CA MET A 262 9.04 8.24 5.13
C MET A 262 10.23 9.16 5.45
N ASN A 263 10.71 9.19 6.68
CA ASN A 263 11.80 10.08 7.11
C ASN A 263 13.21 9.52 6.93
N ALA A 264 13.35 8.20 6.74
CA ALA A 264 14.66 7.51 6.66
C ALA A 264 14.85 6.71 5.37
N PHE A 265 13.76 6.38 4.68
CA PHE A 265 13.73 5.65 3.43
C PHE A 265 12.81 6.41 2.47
N PRO A 266 13.36 7.28 1.60
CA PRO A 266 12.57 8.11 0.72
C PRO A 266 11.75 7.25 -0.24
N CYS A 267 10.45 7.07 0.07
CA CYS A 267 9.63 6.10 -0.64
C CYS A 267 8.28 6.66 -1.09
N LEU A 268 7.78 6.14 -2.20
CA LEU A 268 6.39 6.28 -2.62
C LEU A 268 5.56 5.13 -2.02
N VAL A 269 4.42 5.45 -1.43
CA VAL A 269 3.51 4.45 -0.84
C VAL A 269 2.38 4.18 -1.82
N ILE A 270 2.20 2.91 -2.17
CA ILE A 270 1.17 2.46 -3.11
C ILE A 270 0.33 1.39 -2.39
N ARG A 271 -1.00 1.53 -2.46
CA ARG A 271 -1.94 0.64 -1.74
C ARG A 271 -3.04 0.14 -2.65
N GLY A 272 -3.13 -1.17 -2.86
CA GLY A 272 -4.34 -1.81 -3.36
C GLY A 272 -5.40 -1.87 -2.25
N ILE A 273 -6.64 -1.50 -2.55
CA ILE A 273 -7.71 -1.41 -1.57
C ILE A 273 -8.33 -2.79 -1.34
N CYS A 274 -8.20 -3.31 -0.11
CA CYS A 274 -8.65 -4.66 0.27
C CYS A 274 -9.83 -4.69 1.26
N ASP A 275 -10.09 -3.58 1.95
CA ASP A 275 -11.23 -3.42 2.86
C ASP A 275 -11.62 -1.93 2.97
N TYR A 276 -12.67 -1.64 3.73
CA TYR A 276 -13.17 -0.28 3.95
C TYR A 276 -12.89 0.27 5.35
N VAL A 277 -11.90 -0.28 6.08
CA VAL A 277 -11.51 0.20 7.41
C VAL A 277 -12.68 0.21 8.42
N ASP A 278 -13.68 -0.63 8.15
CA ASP A 278 -14.82 -0.86 9.02
C ASP A 278 -14.69 -2.26 9.65
N LEU A 279 -15.77 -2.72 10.29
CA LEU A 279 -15.79 -4.03 10.92
C LEU A 279 -15.75 -5.16 9.87
N TYR A 280 -16.16 -4.89 8.62
CA TYR A 280 -16.38 -5.89 7.58
C TYR A 280 -15.09 -6.11 6.79
N LYS A 281 -14.45 -7.26 7.00
CA LYS A 281 -13.34 -7.70 6.17
C LYS A 281 -13.77 -8.83 5.26
N ASN A 282 -13.63 -8.62 3.96
CA ASN A 282 -13.57 -9.73 3.01
C ASN A 282 -12.25 -10.46 3.28
N LYS A 283 -12.31 -11.68 3.82
CA LYS A 283 -11.14 -12.54 4.10
C LYS A 283 -10.97 -13.61 3.01
N ASN A 284 -11.10 -13.21 1.75
CA ASN A 284 -10.84 -14.09 0.62
C ASN A 284 -9.52 -13.71 -0.02
#